data_AF-A0A832KI14-F1
#
_entry.id   AF-A0A832KI14-F1
#
_cell.length_a   1.000
_cell.length_b   1.000
_cell.length_c   1.000
_cell.angle_alpha   90.00
_cell.angle_beta   90.00
_cell.angle_gamma   90.00
#
_symmetry.space_group_name_H-M   'P 1'
#
loop_
_entity.id
_entity.type
_entity.pdbx_description
1 polymer ?
#
loop_
_entity_poly.entity_id
_entity_poly.type
_entity_poly.pdbx_seq_one_letter_code
_entity_poly.pdbx_strand_id
1 'polypeptide(L)'
;MALKRNPDNENELVEESSISGQKAKQLFSNEVRKPKKEKKILTTFSIEPSFKRELEDLFSSMGLGWAAGIRFSLKEFSKKHGED
;
A
#
# COMPACT_ATOMS: atom_id res chain seq x y z
N MET A 1 24.46 -4.75 10.25
CA MET A 1 25.03 -5.68 9.26
C MET A 1 24.38 -5.41 7.91
N ALA A 2 25.17 -5.11 6.88
CA ALA A 2 24.66 -4.88 5.52
C ALA A 2 24.50 -6.23 4.81
N LEU A 3 23.32 -6.50 4.27
CA LEU A 3 23.06 -7.71 3.50
C LEU A 3 23.68 -7.55 2.10
N LYS A 4 24.82 -8.22 1.94
CA LYS A 4 25.54 -8.39 0.68
C LYS A 4 24.65 -9.20 -0.28
N ARG A 5 24.08 -8.56 -1.29
CA ARG A 5 23.47 -9.26 -2.44
C ARG A 5 24.59 -9.85 -3.30
N ASN A 6 24.44 -11.11 -3.67
CA ASN A 6 25.05 -11.70 -4.85
C ASN A 6 24.02 -12.56 -5.59
N PRO A 7 24.24 -12.77 -6.90
CA PRO A 7 23.20 -12.88 -7.90
C PRO A 7 22.85 -14.33 -8.26
N ASP A 8 21.71 -14.44 -8.95
CA ASP A 8 21.25 -15.55 -9.81
C ASP A 8 21.02 -16.95 -9.21
N ASN A 9 19.72 -17.26 -9.04
CA ASN A 9 19.03 -18.21 -9.92
C ASN A 9 19.39 -19.70 -9.84
N GLU A 10 19.43 -20.33 -8.65
CA GLU A 10 19.50 -21.82 -8.55
C GLU A 10 18.79 -22.43 -7.33
N ASN A 11 17.71 -21.82 -6.79
CA ASN A 11 16.99 -22.41 -5.64
C ASN A 11 15.47 -22.54 -5.83
N GLU A 12 14.97 -22.51 -7.07
CA GLU A 12 13.54 -22.73 -7.36
C GLU A 12 13.12 -24.22 -7.38
N LEU A 13 14.05 -25.17 -7.38
CA LEU A 13 13.75 -26.57 -7.73
C LEU A 13 13.59 -27.56 -6.56
N VAL A 14 13.87 -27.18 -5.32
CA VAL A 14 13.92 -28.17 -4.20
C VAL A 14 12.74 -28.06 -3.21
N GLU A 15 12.00 -26.96 -3.15
CA GLU A 15 10.90 -26.79 -2.19
C GLU A 15 9.52 -27.24 -2.68
N GLU A 16 9.38 -27.73 -3.93
CA GLU A 16 8.06 -28.03 -4.52
C GLU A 16 7.46 -29.38 -4.09
N SER A 17 8.25 -30.27 -3.47
CA SER A 17 7.84 -31.67 -3.21
C SER A 17 7.38 -31.95 -1.78
N SER A 18 7.42 -30.97 -0.88
CA SER A 18 7.07 -31.18 0.53
C SER A 18 5.61 -30.86 0.81
N ILE A 19 4.86 -31.83 1.36
CA ILE A 19 3.46 -31.68 1.82
C ILE A 19 3.27 -30.46 2.75
N SER A 20 4.30 -30.11 3.52
CA SER A 20 4.29 -28.93 4.40
C SER A 20 4.37 -27.61 3.62
N GLY A 21 5.20 -27.54 2.57
CA GLY A 21 5.29 -26.37 1.69
C GLY A 21 4.01 -26.12 0.89
N GLN A 22 3.32 -27.19 0.46
CA GLN A 22 2.03 -27.09 -0.22
C GLN A 22 0.90 -26.62 0.70
N LYS A 23 0.84 -27.11 1.95
CA LYS A 23 -0.14 -26.65 2.95
C LYS A 23 0.09 -25.20 3.36
N ALA A 24 1.36 -24.78 3.54
CA ALA A 24 1.69 -23.40 3.85
C ALA A 24 1.26 -22.46 2.72
N LYS A 25 1.59 -22.78 1.46
CA LYS A 25 1.13 -22.00 0.29
C LYS A 25 -0.40 -21.88 0.28
N GLN A 26 -1.16 -22.94 0.54
CA GLN A 26 -2.64 -22.90 0.56
C GLN A 26 -3.22 -22.03 1.70
N LEU A 27 -2.61 -22.05 2.88
CA LEU A 27 -3.04 -21.24 4.01
C LEU A 27 -2.78 -19.74 3.77
N PHE A 28 -1.62 -19.39 3.20
CA PHE A 28 -1.26 -18.00 2.92
C PHE A 28 -1.80 -17.46 1.59
N SER A 29 -2.26 -18.30 0.66
CA SER A 29 -2.82 -17.84 -0.62
C SER A 29 -4.31 -17.45 -0.54
N ASN A 30 -5.05 -17.92 0.46
CA ASN A 30 -6.46 -17.57 0.65
C ASN A 30 -6.70 -16.21 1.33
N GLU A 31 -5.68 -15.64 1.99
CA GLU A 31 -5.76 -14.28 2.56
C GLU A 31 -5.25 -13.18 1.62
N VAL A 32 -4.65 -13.56 0.48
CA VAL A 32 -4.34 -12.61 -0.58
C VAL A 32 -5.61 -12.39 -1.40
N ARG A 33 -6.59 -11.67 -0.82
CA ARG A 33 -7.49 -10.84 -1.64
C ARG A 33 -6.56 -9.95 -2.45
N LYS A 34 -6.26 -10.38 -3.69
CA LYS A 34 -5.37 -9.66 -4.60
C LYS A 34 -5.75 -8.19 -4.49
N PRO A 35 -4.82 -7.30 -4.11
CA PRO A 35 -5.15 -5.89 -3.96
C PRO A 35 -5.85 -5.49 -5.26
N LYS A 36 -7.11 -5.07 -5.15
CA LYS A 36 -7.88 -4.62 -6.32
C LYS A 36 -6.97 -3.63 -7.02
N LYS A 37 -6.65 -3.88 -8.30
CA LYS A 37 -5.83 -2.97 -9.09
C LYS A 37 -6.63 -1.68 -9.25
N GLU A 38 -6.52 -0.79 -8.26
CA GLU A 38 -7.14 0.53 -8.32
C GLU A 38 -6.50 1.27 -9.49
N LYS A 39 -7.35 1.85 -10.35
CA LYS A 39 -6.89 2.72 -11.43
C LYS A 39 -6.27 3.95 -10.77
N LYS A 40 -4.92 3.98 -10.70
CA LYS A 40 -4.19 5.12 -10.17
C LYS A 40 -4.29 6.27 -11.19
N ILE A 41 -5.22 7.18 -10.95
CA ILE A 41 -5.34 8.42 -11.70
C ILE A 41 -4.46 9.46 -11.02
N LEU A 42 -3.55 10.07 -11.77
CA LEU A 42 -2.79 11.21 -11.29
C LEU A 42 -3.68 12.46 -11.38
N THR A 43 -4.03 13.02 -10.23
CA THR A 43 -4.86 14.22 -10.13
C THR A 43 -4.02 15.37 -9.61
N THR A 44 -4.11 16.53 -10.24
CA THR A 44 -3.48 17.77 -9.81
C THR A 44 -4.54 18.75 -9.36
N PHE A 45 -4.27 19.50 -8.30
CA PHE A 45 -5.15 20.57 -7.81
C PHE A 45 -4.30 21.76 -7.37
N SER A 46 -4.86 22.96 -7.52
CA SER A 46 -4.22 24.19 -7.06
C SER A 46 -4.68 24.47 -5.63
N ILE A 47 -3.73 24.57 -4.70
CA ILE A 47 -3.96 24.98 -3.32
C ILE A 47 -2.94 26.02 -2.90
N GLU A 48 -3.27 26.76 -1.85
CA GLU A 48 -2.36 27.72 -1.27
C GLU A 48 -1.12 27.04 -0.65
N PRO A 49 0.09 27.63 -0.79
CA PRO A 49 1.31 27.03 -0.23
C PRO A 49 1.31 26.90 1.30
N SER A 50 0.67 27.83 2.02
CA SER A 50 0.45 27.79 3.47
C SER A 50 -0.37 26.55 3.85
N PHE A 51 -1.52 26.40 3.20
CA PHE A 51 -2.44 25.29 3.41
C PHE A 51 -1.80 23.92 3.09
N LYS A 52 -0.95 23.85 2.07
CA LYS A 52 -0.18 22.63 1.77
C LYS A 52 0.68 22.19 2.96
N ARG A 53 1.40 23.12 3.59
CA ARG A 53 2.29 22.82 4.72
C ARG A 53 1.51 22.36 5.94
N GLU A 54 0.42 23.04 6.27
CA GLU A 54 -0.45 22.65 7.39
C GLU A 54 -1.00 21.24 7.24
N LEU A 55 -1.41 20.87 6.02
CA LEU A 55 -1.86 19.51 5.72
C LEU A 55 -0.71 18.48 5.78
N GLU A 56 0.48 18.83 5.28
CA GLU A 56 1.66 17.96 5.38
C GLU A 56 2.04 17.66 6.84
N ASP A 57 2.02 18.67 7.70
CA ASP A 57 2.31 18.52 9.13
C ASP A 57 1.23 17.70 9.83
N LEU A 58 -0.05 17.95 9.52
CA LEU A 58 -1.18 17.18 10.04
C LEU A 58 -1.07 15.70 9.65
N PHE A 59 -0.84 15.39 8.37
CA PHE A 59 -0.72 14.02 7.90
C PHE A 59 0.50 13.32 8.50
N SER A 60 1.62 14.03 8.63
CA SER A 60 2.83 13.51 9.27
C SER A 60 2.60 13.16 10.74
N SER A 61 1.83 13.98 11.47
CA SER A 61 1.45 13.68 12.87
C SER A 61 0.65 12.38 13.02
N MET A 62 -0.09 11.99 11.97
CA MET A 62 -0.86 10.74 11.90
C MET A 62 -0.06 9.57 11.31
N GLY A 63 1.20 9.79 10.94
CA GLY A 63 2.03 8.79 10.25
C GLY A 63 1.64 8.53 8.80
N LEU A 64 0.91 9.45 8.16
CA LEU A 64 0.45 9.36 6.78
C LEU A 64 1.34 10.22 5.87
N GLY A 65 1.77 9.67 4.73
CA GLY A 65 2.41 10.47 3.68
C GLY A 65 1.38 11.34 2.92
N TRP A 66 1.84 12.39 2.23
CA TRP A 66 0.99 13.35 1.50
C TRP A 66 -0.13 12.70 0.68
N ALA A 67 0.22 11.78 -0.23
CA ALA A 67 -0.77 11.13 -1.09
C ALA A 67 -1.77 10.24 -0.31
N ALA A 68 -1.34 9.65 0.81
CA ALA A 68 -2.21 8.84 1.66
C ALA A 68 -3.16 9.72 2.48
N GLY A 69 -2.66 10.83 3.02
CA GLY A 69 -3.45 11.83 3.76
C GLY A 69 -4.57 12.41 2.90
N ILE A 70 -4.26 12.86 1.67
CA ILE A 70 -5.26 13.39 0.74
C ILE A 70 -6.36 12.35 0.43
N ARG A 71 -5.98 11.10 0.15
CA ARG A 71 -6.96 10.02 -0.11
C ARG A 71 -7.83 9.74 1.10
N PHE A 72 -7.24 9.71 2.29
CA PHE A 72 -7.94 9.50 3.55
C PHE A 72 -8.97 10.61 3.77
N SER A 73 -8.55 11.88 3.69
CA SER A 73 -9.43 13.03 3.87
C SER A 73 -10.57 13.05 2.85
N LEU A 74 -10.29 12.78 1.57
CA LEU A 74 -11.33 12.73 0.54
C LEU A 74 -12.34 11.60 0.78
N LYS A 75 -11.86 10.44 1.24
CA LYS A 75 -12.73 9.31 1.58
C LYS A 75 -13.63 9.62 2.79
N GLU A 76 -13.06 10.20 3.84
CA GLU A 76 -13.83 10.59 5.02
C GLU A 76 -14.82 11.72 4.71
N PHE A 77 -14.42 12.69 3.89
CA PHE A 77 -15.31 13.74 3.40
C PHE A 77 -16.50 13.15 2.62
N SER A 78 -16.22 12.27 1.66
CA SER A 78 -17.26 11.60 0.87
C SER A 78 -18.17 10.73 1.74
N LYS A 79 -17.66 10.08 2.79
CA LYS A 79 -18.47 9.30 3.71
C LYS A 79 -19.42 10.18 4.53
N LYS A 80 -18.96 11.38 4.92
CA LYS A 80 -19.73 12.31 5.75
C LYS A 80 -20.77 13.12 4.97
N HIS A 81 -20.53 13.35 3.68
CA HIS A 81 -21.34 14.22 2.82
C HIS A 81 -21.92 13.51 1.59
N GLY A 82 -21.79 12.18 1.51
CA GLY A 82 -22.23 11.38 0.37
C GLY A 82 -23.54 10.62 0.60
N GLU A 83 -24.24 10.86 1.71
CA GLU A 83 -25.64 10.46 1.88
C GLU A 83 -26.56 11.55 1.29
N ASP A 84 -26.67 11.55 -0.03
CA ASP A 84 -27.84 12.03 -0.80
C ASP A 84 -28.30 10.86 -1.70
#